data_AF-A0A7Y4ID06-F1
#
_entry.id   AF-A0A7Y4ID06-F1
#
_cell.length_a   1.000
_cell.length_b   1.000
_cell.length_c   1.000
_cell.angle_alpha   90.00
_cell.angle_beta   90.00
_cell.angle_gamma   90.00
#
_symmetry.space_group_name_H-M   'P 1'
#
loop_
_entity.id
_entity.type
_entity.pdbx_description
1 polymer ?
#
loop_
_entity_poly.entity_id
_entity_poly.type
_entity_poly.pdbx_seq_one_letter_code
_entity_poly.pdbx_strand_id
1 'polypeptide(L)'
;MKPHLPLLVLLGAAGCGAEVDDVDFASQESALSQKWELCGKEAVRLADIHPGPEGSNPADLLHGDRVLFFTADDGVHGRELWRSSGTEGSGTSLVKDIYPGLAGAEISNLTRVGNRVFFAADDGVHGYELWVTDGTSSGTYLVKDIYPGPEDGILRPDPFIRRFVPVLMVEFGGVLYFGANDGVHGRELWRSDGTDAGTYLVEDIEPGPDSSTPRSFARVGSEAFYFVAGQDSATRELIHLWRSTGVPGAVPVLSRVGDNVIFDLLAVKSRLYFLVDNDEGEASLWKTDGAASNTQQLRHFFGDYPHDLVALGKRVVFSAGAGEPEGEELWISNGSTSSTKLVKDIWPGPMSSSPSSLAVLKSRVFFAANDGSGEGRELWVINGTGSGTRLFKDLAPGGGSSDPEALASIEGTLFFSASDGVHGHEPWVSDGTRSGTKALRGLAHGSASSSPRDFVRSGWDVFFSADDGKTGRELWALPFRPKGECKQHPAY
;
A
#
# COMPACT_ATOMS: atom_id res chain seq x y z
N MET A 1 -56.15 53.77 27.23
CA MET A 1 -54.97 54.51 26.75
C MET A 1 -54.17 53.60 25.83
N LYS A 2 -54.23 53.86 24.51
CA LYS A 2 -53.19 53.47 23.53
C LYS A 2 -52.17 54.62 23.49
N PRO A 3 -50.89 54.34 23.17
CA PRO A 3 -50.37 54.80 21.87
C PRO A 3 -49.41 53.77 21.22
N HIS A 4 -49.56 53.48 19.93
CA HIS A 4 -48.80 54.00 18.78
C HIS A 4 -47.40 53.38 18.55
N LEU A 5 -47.31 52.69 17.42
CA LEU A 5 -46.11 52.28 16.67
C LEU A 5 -45.25 53.51 16.29
N PRO A 6 -43.98 53.26 15.94
CA PRO A 6 -43.59 53.62 14.59
C PRO A 6 -42.92 52.48 13.82
N LEU A 7 -43.28 52.44 12.55
CA LEU A 7 -42.63 51.73 11.46
C LEU A 7 -41.33 52.49 11.11
N LEU A 8 -40.19 51.81 11.08
CA LEU A 8 -38.97 52.35 10.48
C LEU A 8 -38.55 51.41 9.34
N VAL A 9 -38.73 51.89 8.12
CA VAL A 9 -38.11 51.36 6.90
C VAL A 9 -36.82 52.14 6.69
N LEU A 10 -35.69 51.44 6.59
CA LEU A 10 -34.45 51.96 6.04
C LEU A 10 -33.87 50.93 5.06
N LEU A 11 -33.82 51.32 3.78
CA LEU A 11 -32.97 50.70 2.77
C LEU A 11 -31.51 51.06 3.07
N GLY A 12 -30.57 50.12 2.86
CA GLY A 12 -29.15 50.44 2.89
C GLY A 12 -28.20 49.26 2.63
N ALA A 13 -27.72 49.20 1.38
CA ALA A 13 -26.41 48.73 0.92
C ALA A 13 -25.99 47.24 1.05
N ALA A 14 -25.70 46.69 -0.14
CA ALA A 14 -24.74 45.61 -0.33
C ALA A 14 -23.34 46.02 0.15
N GLY A 15 -22.58 45.07 0.71
CA GLY A 15 -21.19 45.26 1.08
C GLY A 15 -20.56 44.02 1.73
N CYS A 16 -19.83 43.28 0.91
CA CYS A 16 -18.66 42.41 1.15
C CYS A 16 -18.42 41.74 2.51
N GLY A 17 -18.13 40.43 2.41
CA GLY A 17 -16.96 39.83 3.05
C GLY A 17 -17.07 39.54 4.54
N ALA A 18 -17.56 38.35 4.87
CA ALA A 18 -17.18 37.69 6.10
C ALA A 18 -16.66 36.30 5.72
N GLU A 19 -15.34 36.13 5.87
CA GLU A 19 -14.68 34.83 5.96
C GLU A 19 -15.50 33.94 6.88
N VAL A 20 -15.89 32.77 6.39
CA VAL A 20 -16.46 31.75 7.26
C VAL A 20 -15.30 31.16 8.03
N ASP A 21 -15.20 31.58 9.30
CA ASP A 21 -14.27 31.07 10.29
C ASP A 21 -14.18 29.54 10.22
N ASP A 22 -12.93 29.06 10.19
CA ASP A 22 -12.51 27.69 10.39
C ASP A 22 -13.22 27.11 11.63
N VAL A 23 -14.30 26.35 11.41
CA VAL A 23 -14.86 25.51 12.46
C VAL A 23 -13.87 24.36 12.67
N ASP A 24 -13.05 24.59 13.68
CA ASP A 24 -12.03 23.73 14.23
C ASP A 24 -12.46 22.26 14.29
N PHE A 25 -11.92 21.46 13.36
CA PHE A 25 -12.08 20.01 13.29
C PHE A 25 -11.45 19.28 14.51
N ALA A 26 -10.83 20.00 15.45
CA ALA A 26 -10.24 19.43 16.65
C ALA A 26 -11.26 19.09 17.75
N SER A 27 -12.51 19.58 17.70
CA SER A 27 -13.39 19.54 18.87
C SER A 27 -14.14 18.23 19.12
N GLN A 28 -14.04 17.21 18.24
CA GLN A 28 -14.67 15.90 18.47
C GLN A 28 -13.78 14.67 18.25
N GLU A 29 -12.49 14.83 17.93
CA GLU A 29 -11.55 13.74 18.13
C GLU A 29 -11.16 13.77 19.61
N SER A 30 -11.62 12.80 20.39
CA SER A 30 -10.98 12.53 21.67
C SER A 30 -9.48 12.43 21.39
N ALA A 31 -8.68 13.15 22.18
CA ALA A 31 -7.24 13.15 22.07
C ALA A 31 -6.74 11.72 22.33
N LEU A 32 -6.69 10.89 21.29
CA LEU A 32 -5.76 9.77 21.25
C LEU A 32 -4.39 10.44 21.30
N SER A 33 -3.86 10.56 22.51
CA SER A 33 -2.52 11.07 22.74
C SER A 33 -1.58 10.29 21.82
N GLN A 34 -0.92 11.02 20.92
CA GLN A 34 0.03 10.44 19.98
C GLN A 34 1.06 9.66 20.79
N LYS A 35 1.07 8.33 20.63
CA LYS A 35 1.89 7.43 21.45
C LYS A 35 3.35 7.43 21.04
N TRP A 36 3.60 7.79 19.79
CA TRP A 36 4.91 7.77 19.15
C TRP A 36 5.26 9.16 18.64
N GLU A 37 6.54 9.52 18.68
CA GLU A 37 7.04 10.79 18.18
C GLU A 37 8.35 10.59 17.41
N LEU A 38 8.55 11.42 16.39
CA LEU A 38 9.78 11.49 15.64
C LEU A 38 10.87 12.18 16.48
N CYS A 39 12.03 11.56 16.63
CA CYS A 39 13.16 12.15 17.33
C CYS A 39 14.05 12.91 16.35
N GLY A 40 13.90 14.23 16.35
CA GLY A 40 14.66 15.11 15.46
C GLY A 40 13.99 15.29 14.09
N LYS A 41 14.78 15.78 13.13
CA LYS A 41 14.33 16.07 11.76
C LYS A 41 15.24 15.45 10.69
N GLU A 42 16.23 14.67 11.10
CA GLU A 42 17.28 14.17 10.22
C GLU A 42 17.12 12.66 10.09
N ALA A 43 17.08 12.18 8.86
CA ALA A 43 17.16 10.75 8.60
C ALA A 43 18.63 10.32 8.62
N VAL A 44 18.86 9.09 9.06
CA VAL A 44 20.18 8.48 9.15
C VAL A 44 20.30 7.43 8.06
N ARG A 45 21.32 7.54 7.20
CA ARG A 45 21.69 6.45 6.29
C ARG A 45 22.27 5.31 7.12
N LEU A 46 21.67 4.14 7.04
CA LEU A 46 22.04 3.01 7.90
C LEU A 46 23.30 2.29 7.44
N ALA A 47 23.48 2.20 6.12
CA ALA A 47 24.66 1.68 5.47
C ALA A 47 24.76 2.25 4.05
N ASP A 48 25.97 2.34 3.54
CA ASP A 48 26.26 2.47 2.10
C ASP A 48 26.55 1.04 1.62
N ILE A 49 25.47 0.30 1.31
CA ILE A 49 25.55 -1.16 1.10
C ILE A 49 26.32 -1.46 -0.20
N HIS A 50 26.14 -0.64 -1.24
CA HIS A 50 26.90 -0.71 -2.48
C HIS A 50 27.76 0.55 -2.65
N PRO A 51 29.03 0.52 -2.18
CA PRO A 51 29.84 1.73 -2.13
C PRO A 51 30.04 2.38 -3.49
N GLY A 52 29.63 3.65 -3.59
CA GLY A 52 29.77 4.44 -4.81
C GLY A 52 28.46 5.09 -5.23
N PRO A 53 28.42 5.71 -6.43
CA PRO A 53 27.25 6.47 -6.87
C PRO A 53 26.08 5.61 -7.35
N GLU A 54 26.25 4.29 -7.48
CA GLU A 54 25.20 3.39 -8.01
C GLU A 54 24.12 3.08 -6.95
N GLY A 55 24.54 2.95 -5.69
CA GLY A 55 23.68 2.59 -4.57
C GLY A 55 23.12 1.18 -4.65
N SER A 56 22.61 0.71 -3.52
CA SER A 56 22.12 -0.67 -3.34
C SER A 56 20.66 -0.90 -3.73
N ASN A 57 19.95 0.19 -4.02
CA ASN A 57 18.54 0.22 -4.41
C ASN A 57 17.62 -0.64 -3.50
N PRO A 58 17.52 -0.37 -2.18
CA PRO A 58 16.66 -1.14 -1.30
C PRO A 58 15.19 -1.18 -1.76
N ALA A 59 14.58 -2.37 -1.72
CA ALA A 59 13.19 -2.60 -2.10
C ALA A 59 12.55 -3.68 -1.19
N ASP A 60 11.25 -3.93 -1.39
CA ASP A 60 10.49 -4.96 -0.68
C ASP A 60 10.57 -4.85 0.85
N LEU A 61 10.49 -3.63 1.37
CA LEU A 61 10.63 -3.37 2.81
C LEU A 61 9.49 -4.06 3.58
N LEU A 62 9.85 -5.00 4.45
CA LEU A 62 8.93 -5.71 5.33
C LEU A 62 9.31 -5.48 6.78
N HIS A 63 8.34 -5.03 7.57
CA HIS A 63 8.52 -4.90 9.01
C HIS A 63 8.64 -6.29 9.68
N GLY A 64 9.71 -6.49 10.44
CA GLY A 64 9.78 -7.49 11.51
C GLY A 64 9.50 -6.86 12.87
N ASP A 65 9.70 -7.62 13.94
CA ASP A 65 9.50 -7.10 15.30
C ASP A 65 10.51 -6.02 15.68
N ARG A 66 11.81 -6.30 15.50
CA ARG A 66 12.91 -5.39 15.84
C ARG A 66 13.91 -5.21 14.69
N VAL A 67 13.62 -5.78 13.54
CA VAL A 67 14.46 -5.72 12.35
C VAL A 67 13.56 -5.49 11.15
N LEU A 68 14.00 -4.64 10.24
CA LEU A 68 13.47 -4.54 8.89
C LEU A 68 14.09 -5.66 8.05
N PHE A 69 13.29 -6.29 7.20
CA PHE A 69 13.75 -7.12 6.08
C PHE A 69 13.55 -6.36 4.77
N PHE A 70 14.47 -6.51 3.82
CA PHE A 70 14.41 -5.83 2.53
C PHE A 70 15.34 -6.52 1.52
N THR A 71 15.17 -6.25 0.23
CA THR A 71 16.10 -6.70 -0.82
C THR A 71 17.04 -5.58 -1.22
N ALA A 72 18.32 -5.88 -1.44
CA ALA A 72 19.32 -4.91 -1.90
C ALA A 72 20.48 -5.63 -2.60
N ASP A 73 21.18 -4.90 -3.47
CA ASP A 73 22.36 -5.36 -4.19
C ASP A 73 23.59 -4.64 -3.65
N ASP A 74 24.62 -5.36 -3.21
CA ASP A 74 25.86 -4.77 -2.70
C ASP A 74 26.99 -4.71 -3.75
N GLY A 75 26.69 -5.10 -4.99
CA GLY A 75 27.66 -5.20 -6.10
C GLY A 75 28.56 -6.43 -6.02
N VAL A 76 28.38 -7.31 -5.04
CA VAL A 76 29.20 -8.52 -4.82
C VAL A 76 28.36 -9.80 -4.83
N HIS A 77 27.15 -9.77 -4.25
CA HIS A 77 26.26 -10.92 -4.10
C HIS A 77 24.99 -10.81 -4.97
N GLY A 78 24.88 -9.78 -5.82
CA GLY A 78 23.63 -9.45 -6.50
C GLY A 78 22.51 -9.04 -5.52
N ARG A 79 21.27 -8.97 -6.01
CA ARG A 79 20.11 -8.61 -5.17
C ARG A 79 19.69 -9.78 -4.28
N GLU A 80 19.94 -9.64 -2.99
CA GLU A 80 19.72 -10.66 -1.96
C GLU A 80 18.85 -10.15 -0.80
N LEU A 81 18.58 -11.01 0.19
CA LEU A 81 17.82 -10.63 1.39
C LEU A 81 18.74 -9.99 2.42
N TRP A 82 18.39 -8.79 2.84
CA TRP A 82 19.07 -8.02 3.87
C TRP A 82 18.17 -7.78 5.08
N ARG A 83 18.81 -7.47 6.19
CA ARG A 83 18.12 -7.01 7.40
C ARG A 83 18.80 -5.78 8.00
N SER A 84 18.03 -4.96 8.68
CA SER A 84 18.56 -3.86 9.47
C SER A 84 17.84 -3.74 10.81
N SER A 85 18.60 -3.56 11.88
CA SER A 85 18.08 -3.25 13.22
C SER A 85 17.82 -1.76 13.44
N GLY A 86 18.03 -0.93 12.41
CA GLY A 86 17.88 0.51 12.50
C GLY A 86 19.04 1.20 13.24
N THR A 87 18.76 2.39 13.75
CA THR A 87 19.68 3.40 14.28
C THR A 87 20.35 3.05 15.61
N GLU A 88 19.80 2.09 16.37
CA GLU A 88 20.29 1.74 17.72
C GLU A 88 20.78 0.29 17.86
N GLY A 89 20.83 -0.47 16.78
CA GLY A 89 21.15 -1.90 16.84
C GLY A 89 22.51 -2.29 16.26
N SER A 90 22.66 -3.58 15.96
CA SER A 90 23.89 -4.17 15.38
C SER A 90 24.16 -3.75 13.93
N GLY A 91 23.27 -2.95 13.34
CA GLY A 91 23.42 -2.37 12.01
C GLY A 91 22.67 -3.13 10.92
N THR A 92 23.19 -3.01 9.70
CA THR A 92 22.62 -3.55 8.47
C THR A 92 23.51 -4.68 7.95
N SER A 93 22.93 -5.81 7.57
CA SER A 93 23.69 -7.00 7.15
C SER A 93 22.91 -7.87 6.17
N LEU A 94 23.64 -8.50 5.24
CA LEU A 94 23.14 -9.59 4.42
C LEU A 94 22.63 -10.73 5.34
N VAL A 95 21.45 -11.26 5.04
CA VAL A 95 20.89 -12.40 5.80
C VAL A 95 21.58 -13.68 5.36
N LYS A 96 21.61 -13.91 4.05
CA LYS A 96 22.26 -15.05 3.39
C LYS A 96 22.43 -14.71 1.91
N ASP A 97 23.57 -15.12 1.34
CA ASP A 97 23.78 -15.21 -0.10
C ASP A 97 23.06 -16.48 -0.59
N ILE A 98 21.83 -16.33 -1.09
CA ILE A 98 20.99 -17.47 -1.48
C ILE A 98 21.40 -17.98 -2.86
N TYR A 99 21.63 -17.07 -3.82
CA TYR A 99 22.18 -17.38 -5.12
C TYR A 99 23.66 -16.96 -5.18
N PRO A 100 24.62 -17.90 -5.03
CA PRO A 100 26.03 -17.50 -4.93
C PRO A 100 26.55 -16.80 -6.19
N GLY A 101 27.17 -15.64 -6.01
CA GLY A 101 27.88 -14.90 -7.05
C GLY A 101 27.27 -13.54 -7.36
N LEU A 102 27.45 -13.05 -8.59
CA LEU A 102 26.95 -11.72 -8.99
C LEU A 102 25.48 -11.74 -9.44
N ALA A 103 24.88 -12.92 -9.56
CA ALA A 103 23.45 -13.06 -9.83
C ALA A 103 22.71 -13.08 -8.49
N GLY A 104 21.60 -12.35 -8.38
CA GLY A 104 20.78 -12.35 -7.17
C GLY A 104 19.65 -13.38 -7.22
N ALA A 105 19.15 -13.77 -6.05
CA ALA A 105 18.12 -14.81 -5.86
C ALA A 105 16.68 -14.43 -6.29
N GLU A 106 16.48 -13.31 -6.98
CA GLU A 106 15.16 -12.80 -7.44
C GLU A 106 14.07 -12.80 -6.34
N ILE A 107 14.45 -12.42 -5.13
CA ILE A 107 13.60 -12.53 -3.94
C ILE A 107 12.33 -11.68 -4.09
N SER A 108 11.17 -12.27 -3.82
CA SER A 108 9.89 -11.54 -3.80
C SER A 108 8.89 -12.08 -2.78
N ASN A 109 7.76 -11.38 -2.64
CA ASN A 109 6.62 -11.76 -1.79
C ASN A 109 6.98 -11.96 -0.32
N LEU A 110 7.85 -11.11 0.25
CA LEU A 110 8.18 -11.15 1.67
C LEU A 110 6.89 -11.10 2.52
N THR A 111 6.59 -12.19 3.21
CA THR A 111 5.36 -12.37 3.97
C THR A 111 5.68 -12.82 5.38
N ARG A 112 5.27 -12.01 6.35
CA ARG A 112 5.49 -12.31 7.76
C ARG A 112 4.45 -13.31 8.28
N VAL A 113 4.92 -14.38 8.91
CA VAL A 113 4.08 -15.36 9.62
C VAL A 113 4.65 -15.58 11.03
N GLY A 114 4.02 -14.96 12.03
CA GLY A 114 4.55 -14.92 13.39
C GLY A 114 5.89 -14.20 13.44
N ASN A 115 6.95 -14.91 13.85
CA ASN A 115 8.31 -14.37 13.98
C ASN A 115 9.21 -14.72 12.79
N ARG A 116 8.66 -15.36 11.75
CA ARG A 116 9.40 -15.73 10.54
C ARG A 116 8.93 -14.91 9.36
N VAL A 117 9.80 -14.81 8.36
CA VAL A 117 9.47 -14.25 7.06
C VAL A 117 9.59 -15.37 6.03
N PHE A 118 8.52 -15.54 5.25
CA PHE A 118 8.47 -16.41 4.09
C PHE A 118 8.64 -15.57 2.83
N PHE A 119 9.22 -16.15 1.80
CA PHE A 119 9.44 -15.48 0.53
C PHE A 119 9.70 -16.52 -0.56
N ALA A 120 9.61 -16.11 -1.82
CA ALA A 120 10.05 -16.92 -2.94
C ALA A 120 11.42 -16.47 -3.42
N ALA A 121 12.29 -17.42 -3.76
CA ALA A 121 13.65 -17.17 -4.21
C ALA A 121 14.19 -18.33 -5.05
N ASP A 122 15.21 -18.05 -5.87
CA ASP A 122 15.97 -19.01 -6.66
C ASP A 122 17.41 -19.10 -6.12
N ASP A 123 17.90 -20.31 -5.86
CA ASP A 123 19.27 -20.57 -5.41
C ASP A 123 20.22 -21.06 -6.53
N GLY A 124 19.73 -21.09 -7.77
CA GLY A 124 20.43 -21.59 -8.95
C GLY A 124 20.43 -23.10 -9.08
N VAL A 125 19.74 -23.82 -8.19
CA VAL A 125 19.64 -25.29 -8.18
C VAL A 125 18.20 -25.77 -8.23
N HIS A 126 17.30 -25.16 -7.46
CA HIS A 126 15.93 -25.61 -7.24
C HIS A 126 14.86 -24.74 -7.92
N GLY A 127 15.25 -23.82 -8.80
CA GLY A 127 14.32 -22.86 -9.40
C GLY A 127 13.65 -21.94 -8.35
N TYR A 128 12.52 -21.32 -8.72
CA TYR A 128 11.80 -20.39 -7.85
C TYR A 128 10.89 -21.10 -6.84
N GLU A 129 11.34 -21.16 -5.59
CA GLU A 129 10.72 -22.00 -4.57
C GLU A 129 10.44 -21.26 -3.25
N LEU A 130 9.76 -21.92 -2.30
CA LEU A 130 9.45 -21.33 -1.00
C LEU A 130 10.64 -21.37 -0.05
N TRP A 131 11.03 -20.20 0.45
CA TRP A 131 12.05 -20.03 1.48
C TRP A 131 11.46 -19.44 2.76
N VAL A 132 12.17 -19.67 3.87
CA VAL A 132 11.86 -19.09 5.17
C VAL A 132 13.12 -18.57 5.84
N THR A 133 12.97 -17.49 6.62
CA THR A 133 14.03 -16.96 7.48
C THR A 133 13.51 -16.57 8.87
N ASP A 134 14.35 -16.72 9.88
CA ASP A 134 14.21 -16.08 11.21
C ASP A 134 15.05 -14.80 11.33
N GLY A 135 15.67 -14.36 10.24
CA GLY A 135 16.62 -13.27 10.17
C GLY A 135 18.07 -13.71 10.19
N THR A 136 18.41 -14.95 10.53
CA THR A 136 19.80 -15.45 10.56
C THR A 136 20.13 -16.29 9.34
N SER A 137 21.40 -16.32 8.95
CA SER A 137 21.87 -17.19 7.85
C SER A 137 21.54 -18.67 8.10
N SER A 138 21.72 -19.16 9.34
CA SER A 138 21.41 -20.54 9.74
C SER A 138 19.91 -20.86 9.75
N GLY A 139 19.08 -19.86 10.06
CA GLY A 139 17.63 -19.98 10.03
C GLY A 139 17.02 -19.67 8.67
N THR A 140 17.84 -19.48 7.63
CA THR A 140 17.40 -19.19 6.24
C THR A 140 17.60 -20.40 5.34
N TYR A 141 16.51 -21.02 4.91
CA TYR A 141 16.53 -22.27 4.14
C TYR A 141 15.33 -22.42 3.21
N LEU A 142 15.54 -23.19 2.13
CA LEU A 142 14.50 -23.73 1.26
C LEU A 142 13.57 -24.60 2.10
N VAL A 143 12.30 -24.24 2.18
CA VAL A 143 11.32 -24.97 3.00
C VAL A 143 11.06 -26.36 2.40
N LYS A 144 10.91 -26.39 1.08
CA LYS A 144 10.64 -27.58 0.27
C LYS A 144 10.95 -27.27 -1.19
N ASP A 145 11.58 -28.22 -1.86
CA ASP A 145 11.68 -28.27 -3.33
C ASP A 145 10.33 -28.78 -3.85
N ILE A 146 9.37 -27.86 -4.08
CA ILE A 146 7.98 -28.24 -4.39
C ILE A 146 7.92 -28.82 -5.78
N TYR A 147 8.51 -28.16 -6.77
CA TYR A 147 8.76 -28.72 -8.09
C TYR A 147 10.20 -29.26 -8.15
N PRO A 148 10.41 -30.58 -8.11
CA PRO A 148 11.77 -31.11 -7.99
C PRO A 148 12.64 -30.78 -9.21
N GLY A 149 13.77 -30.11 -8.97
CA GLY A 149 14.75 -29.79 -10.01
C GLY A 149 14.88 -28.27 -10.23
N PRO A 150 15.42 -27.84 -11.39
CA PRO A 150 15.64 -26.42 -11.66
C PRO A 150 14.38 -25.64 -12.09
N GLU A 151 13.21 -26.28 -12.13
CA GLU A 151 11.95 -25.67 -12.53
C GLU A 151 11.29 -24.87 -11.39
N ASP A 152 10.42 -23.92 -11.73
CA ASP A 152 9.77 -23.04 -10.75
C ASP A 152 8.50 -23.67 -10.14
N GLY A 153 8.52 -23.96 -8.83
CA GLY A 153 7.31 -24.33 -8.08
C GLY A 153 6.39 -23.13 -7.80
N ILE A 154 6.94 -21.93 -7.59
CA ILE A 154 6.18 -20.70 -7.32
C ILE A 154 6.13 -19.80 -8.56
N LEU A 155 5.03 -19.05 -8.70
CA LEU A 155 4.91 -18.05 -9.76
C LEU A 155 5.92 -16.91 -9.57
N ARG A 156 6.81 -16.68 -10.55
CA ARG A 156 7.64 -15.48 -10.60
C ARG A 156 6.77 -14.24 -10.90
N PRO A 157 6.96 -13.12 -10.18
CA PRO A 157 6.30 -11.88 -10.53
C PRO A 157 6.69 -11.43 -11.95
N ASP A 158 5.73 -11.03 -12.77
CA ASP A 158 6.01 -10.46 -14.09
C ASP A 158 6.49 -9.00 -13.93
N PRO A 159 7.73 -8.66 -14.32
CA PRO A 159 8.27 -7.30 -14.18
C PRO A 159 7.59 -6.27 -15.10
N PHE A 160 6.83 -6.70 -16.11
CA PHE A 160 6.12 -5.86 -17.06
C PHE A 160 4.66 -5.61 -16.67
N ILE A 161 4.09 -6.40 -15.75
CA ILE A 161 2.76 -6.11 -15.18
C ILE A 161 2.91 -5.03 -14.09
N ARG A 162 3.04 -3.78 -14.54
CA ARG A 162 3.12 -2.61 -13.64
C ARG A 162 1.76 -2.16 -13.11
N ARG A 163 0.67 -2.59 -13.76
CA ARG A 163 -0.66 -2.07 -13.47
C ARG A 163 -1.31 -2.73 -12.25
N PHE A 164 -1.13 -4.04 -12.10
CA PHE A 164 -1.72 -4.83 -11.01
C PHE A 164 -0.69 -5.84 -10.51
N VAL A 165 0.00 -5.54 -9.41
CA VAL A 165 0.92 -6.50 -8.77
C VAL A 165 0.09 -7.34 -7.80
N PRO A 166 -0.23 -8.61 -8.12
CA PRO A 166 -1.04 -9.43 -7.24
C PRO A 166 -0.27 -9.76 -5.95
N VAL A 167 -0.97 -9.73 -4.82
CA VAL A 167 -0.46 -10.35 -3.59
C VAL A 167 -0.44 -11.86 -3.80
N LEU A 168 0.75 -12.49 -3.84
CA LEU A 168 0.87 -13.92 -4.16
C LEU A 168 0.86 -14.84 -2.93
N MET A 169 0.98 -14.26 -1.72
CA MET A 169 1.04 -15.01 -0.47
C MET A 169 0.24 -14.31 0.62
N VAL A 170 -0.34 -15.07 1.54
CA VAL A 170 -1.08 -14.51 2.68
C VAL A 170 -0.85 -15.31 3.96
N GLU A 171 -0.67 -14.59 5.07
CA GLU A 171 -0.75 -15.18 6.40
C GLU A 171 -2.21 -15.36 6.81
N PHE A 172 -2.58 -16.57 7.22
CA PHE A 172 -3.86 -16.85 7.82
C PHE A 172 -3.74 -17.88 8.95
N GLY A 173 -4.08 -17.48 10.18
CA GLY A 173 -4.08 -18.39 11.33
C GLY A 173 -2.68 -18.87 11.74
N GLY A 174 -1.64 -18.08 11.50
CA GLY A 174 -0.24 -18.44 11.80
C GLY A 174 0.40 -19.36 10.77
N VAL A 175 -0.20 -19.50 9.59
CA VAL A 175 0.23 -20.34 8.48
C VAL A 175 0.27 -19.51 7.19
N LEU A 176 1.22 -19.80 6.31
CA LEU A 176 1.28 -19.20 4.98
C LEU A 176 0.39 -19.96 4.00
N TYR A 177 -0.36 -19.24 3.16
CA TYR A 177 -1.08 -19.77 2.00
C TYR A 177 -0.61 -19.08 0.73
N PHE A 178 -0.45 -19.84 -0.35
CA PHE A 178 0.15 -19.39 -1.61
C PHE A 178 -0.19 -20.36 -2.76
N GLY A 179 0.09 -19.95 -4.00
CA GLY A 179 -0.02 -20.82 -5.17
C GLY A 179 1.30 -21.54 -5.48
N ALA A 180 1.29 -22.87 -5.69
CA ALA A 180 2.49 -23.62 -6.09
C ALA A 180 2.19 -24.84 -6.97
N ASN A 181 3.19 -25.27 -7.74
CA ASN A 181 3.14 -26.41 -8.67
C ASN A 181 4.15 -27.48 -8.26
N ASP A 182 3.70 -28.73 -8.12
CA ASP A 182 4.56 -29.87 -7.77
C ASP A 182 4.94 -30.76 -8.97
N GLY A 183 4.60 -30.31 -10.19
CA GLY A 183 4.80 -31.05 -11.43
C GLY A 183 3.78 -32.17 -11.67
N VAL A 184 2.80 -32.35 -10.77
CA VAL A 184 1.75 -33.37 -10.86
C VAL A 184 0.37 -32.75 -10.94
N HIS A 185 0.09 -31.73 -10.11
CA HIS A 185 -1.24 -31.15 -9.94
C HIS A 185 -1.39 -29.75 -10.59
N GLY A 186 -0.38 -29.30 -11.35
CA GLY A 186 -0.32 -27.91 -11.77
C GLY A 186 -0.23 -26.93 -10.59
N ARG A 187 -0.42 -25.63 -10.85
CA ARG A 187 -0.33 -24.59 -9.82
C ARG A 187 -1.64 -24.43 -9.07
N GLU A 188 -1.64 -24.86 -7.81
CA GLU A 188 -2.84 -24.99 -6.98
C GLU A 188 -2.70 -24.32 -5.62
N LEU A 189 -3.66 -24.47 -4.71
CA LEU A 189 -3.62 -23.84 -3.38
C LEU A 189 -2.77 -24.66 -2.41
N TRP A 190 -1.67 -24.07 -1.94
CA TRP A 190 -0.74 -24.68 -0.99
C TRP A 190 -0.71 -23.94 0.33
N ARG A 191 -0.19 -24.62 1.35
CA ARG A 191 0.14 -24.02 2.64
C ARG A 191 1.53 -24.39 3.12
N SER A 192 2.07 -23.58 4.03
CA SER A 192 3.30 -23.89 4.75
C SER A 192 3.28 -23.38 6.20
N ASP A 193 3.78 -24.19 7.12
CA ASP A 193 4.20 -23.76 8.46
C ASP A 193 5.72 -23.57 8.58
N GLY A 194 6.45 -23.54 7.46
CA GLY A 194 7.90 -23.40 7.39
C GLY A 194 8.67 -24.69 7.62
N THR A 195 8.00 -25.83 7.67
CA THR A 195 8.64 -27.16 7.62
C THR A 195 8.23 -27.89 6.35
N ASP A 196 9.06 -28.83 5.89
CA ASP A 196 8.73 -29.68 4.74
C ASP A 196 7.40 -30.46 4.95
N ALA A 197 7.24 -31.09 6.13
CA ALA A 197 6.04 -31.86 6.46
C ALA A 197 4.77 -30.99 6.56
N GLY A 198 4.92 -29.75 7.02
CA GLY A 198 3.85 -28.76 7.06
C GLY A 198 3.66 -28.01 5.76
N THR A 199 4.36 -28.38 4.67
CA THR A 199 4.24 -27.78 3.34
C THR A 199 3.60 -28.76 2.37
N TYR A 200 2.34 -28.51 2.04
CA TYR A 200 1.52 -29.44 1.24
C TYR A 200 0.37 -28.74 0.52
N LEU A 201 -0.09 -29.40 -0.56
CA LEU A 201 -1.28 -29.05 -1.34
C LEU A 201 -2.53 -29.08 -0.45
N VAL A 202 -3.17 -27.93 -0.26
CA VAL A 202 -4.43 -27.82 0.49
C VAL A 202 -5.58 -28.31 -0.37
N GLU A 203 -5.63 -27.85 -1.62
CA GLU A 203 -6.74 -28.12 -2.52
C GLU A 203 -6.28 -28.05 -3.96
N ASP A 204 -6.55 -29.13 -4.69
CA ASP A 204 -6.44 -29.25 -6.14
C ASP A 204 -7.72 -28.67 -6.76
N ILE A 205 -7.72 -27.37 -7.06
CA ILE A 205 -8.90 -26.63 -7.52
C ILE A 205 -9.24 -27.02 -8.95
N GLU A 206 -8.23 -27.23 -9.80
CA GLU A 206 -8.37 -27.79 -11.13
C GLU A 206 -7.78 -29.20 -11.21
N PRO A 207 -8.61 -30.26 -11.02
CA PRO A 207 -8.08 -31.62 -10.86
C PRO A 207 -7.24 -32.12 -12.04
N GLY A 208 -6.01 -32.54 -11.74
CA GLY A 208 -5.09 -33.10 -12.71
C GLY A 208 -3.88 -32.18 -12.94
N PRO A 209 -3.20 -32.25 -14.10
CA PRO A 209 -1.96 -31.51 -14.32
C PRO A 209 -2.16 -30.04 -14.72
N ASP A 210 -3.41 -29.61 -14.92
CA ASP A 210 -3.76 -28.25 -15.30
C ASP A 210 -3.69 -27.32 -14.08
N SER A 211 -3.63 -26.00 -14.27
CA SER A 211 -3.38 -25.05 -13.19
C SER A 211 -4.55 -24.12 -12.94
N SER A 212 -4.90 -23.91 -11.67
CA SER A 212 -5.83 -22.86 -11.25
C SER A 212 -5.15 -21.51 -10.94
N THR A 213 -3.83 -21.51 -10.74
CA THR A 213 -2.99 -20.32 -10.49
C THR A 213 -3.53 -19.38 -9.39
N PRO A 214 -3.62 -19.83 -8.12
CA PRO A 214 -4.03 -18.97 -7.01
C PRO A 214 -3.12 -17.75 -6.83
N ARG A 215 -3.72 -16.56 -6.79
CA ARG A 215 -3.06 -15.24 -6.67
C ARG A 215 -4.01 -14.20 -6.08
N SER A 216 -3.53 -12.96 -5.91
CA SER A 216 -4.32 -11.83 -5.38
C SER A 216 -5.01 -12.19 -4.06
N PHE A 217 -4.23 -12.62 -3.06
CA PHE A 217 -4.77 -13.04 -1.77
C PHE A 217 -5.18 -11.84 -0.90
N ALA A 218 -6.28 -11.98 -0.15
CA ALA A 218 -6.68 -11.02 0.87
C ALA A 218 -7.35 -11.71 2.07
N ARG A 219 -6.87 -11.40 3.27
CA ARG A 219 -7.43 -11.89 4.53
C ARG A 219 -8.59 -11.00 4.98
N VAL A 220 -9.72 -11.60 5.36
CA VAL A 220 -10.87 -10.88 5.95
C VAL A 220 -11.15 -11.42 7.35
N GLY A 221 -10.70 -10.68 8.36
CA GLY A 221 -10.85 -11.07 9.76
C GLY A 221 -10.07 -12.34 10.10
N SER A 222 -10.62 -13.17 10.98
CA SER A 222 -10.02 -14.45 11.41
C SER A 222 -10.71 -15.68 10.83
N GLU A 223 -11.73 -15.49 9.99
CA GLU A 223 -12.62 -16.58 9.54
C GLU A 223 -12.30 -17.09 8.14
N ALA A 224 -11.79 -16.22 7.26
CA ALA A 224 -11.47 -16.60 5.89
C ALA A 224 -10.40 -15.70 5.27
N PHE A 225 -9.80 -16.22 4.22
CA PHE A 225 -9.10 -15.44 3.21
C PHE A 225 -9.75 -15.70 1.84
N TYR A 226 -9.46 -14.80 0.91
CA TYR A 226 -9.92 -14.82 -0.46
C TYR A 226 -8.73 -14.82 -1.38
N PHE A 227 -8.90 -15.38 -2.57
CA PHE A 227 -7.90 -15.39 -3.62
C PHE A 227 -8.57 -15.51 -4.97
N VAL A 228 -7.84 -15.15 -6.00
CA VAL A 228 -8.25 -15.27 -7.39
C VAL A 228 -7.58 -16.51 -7.97
N ALA A 229 -8.35 -17.36 -8.62
CA ALA A 229 -7.84 -18.52 -9.36
C ALA A 229 -8.72 -18.75 -10.58
N GLY A 230 -8.11 -19.17 -11.68
CA GLY A 230 -8.78 -19.50 -12.93
C GLY A 230 -9.04 -20.99 -13.09
N GLN A 231 -9.78 -21.34 -14.13
CA GLN A 231 -9.79 -22.69 -14.70
C GLN A 231 -9.32 -22.55 -16.15
N ASP A 232 -8.12 -23.06 -16.44
CA ASP A 232 -7.56 -23.04 -17.79
C ASP A 232 -8.11 -24.24 -18.58
N SER A 233 -9.34 -24.13 -19.06
CA SER A 233 -9.92 -25.13 -19.95
C SER A 233 -9.85 -24.65 -21.41
N ALA A 234 -9.45 -25.54 -22.32
CA ALA A 234 -9.31 -25.29 -23.77
C ALA A 234 -10.56 -24.73 -24.50
N THR A 235 -11.67 -24.50 -23.80
CA THR A 235 -12.94 -24.02 -24.38
C THR A 235 -13.51 -22.79 -23.69
N ARG A 236 -13.03 -22.40 -22.50
CA ARG A 236 -13.45 -21.19 -21.79
C ARG A 236 -12.51 -20.89 -20.62
N GLU A 237 -11.86 -19.73 -20.65
CA GLU A 237 -11.17 -19.19 -19.48
C GLU A 237 -12.22 -18.62 -18.51
N LEU A 238 -12.26 -19.21 -17.32
CA LEU A 238 -13.05 -18.70 -16.20
C LEU A 238 -12.09 -18.18 -15.15
N ILE A 239 -12.38 -16.99 -14.61
CA ILE A 239 -11.70 -16.45 -13.45
C ILE A 239 -12.66 -16.37 -12.28
N HIS A 240 -12.21 -16.83 -11.13
CA HIS A 240 -13.03 -16.92 -9.93
C HIS A 240 -12.39 -16.13 -8.80
N LEU A 241 -13.25 -15.48 -8.00
CA LEU A 241 -12.88 -15.08 -6.64
C LEU A 241 -13.32 -16.22 -5.72
N TRP A 242 -12.36 -16.84 -5.05
CA TRP A 242 -12.57 -17.93 -4.11
C TRP A 242 -12.54 -17.43 -2.66
N ARG A 243 -13.26 -18.14 -1.80
CA ARG A 243 -13.20 -17.99 -0.33
C ARG A 243 -12.70 -19.30 0.26
N SER A 244 -11.70 -19.24 1.13
CA SER A 244 -11.18 -20.39 1.88
C SER A 244 -11.10 -20.13 3.37
N THR A 245 -11.27 -21.19 4.15
CA THR A 245 -11.05 -21.22 5.61
C THR A 245 -9.69 -21.82 5.97
N GLY A 246 -8.84 -22.09 4.98
CA GLY A 246 -7.50 -22.64 5.15
C GLY A 246 -7.41 -24.16 5.27
N VAL A 247 -8.52 -24.85 5.07
CA VAL A 247 -8.63 -26.31 4.94
C VAL A 247 -9.34 -26.63 3.61
N PRO A 248 -9.28 -27.88 3.10
CA PRO A 248 -9.95 -28.23 1.85
C PRO A 248 -11.44 -27.86 1.87
N GLY A 249 -11.94 -27.37 0.73
CA GLY A 249 -13.34 -26.95 0.56
C GLY A 249 -13.50 -25.46 0.31
N ALA A 250 -12.57 -24.83 -0.41
CA ALA A 250 -12.73 -23.48 -0.93
C ALA A 250 -13.98 -23.39 -1.82
N VAL A 251 -14.65 -22.24 -1.79
CA VAL A 251 -15.88 -22.03 -2.56
C VAL A 251 -15.77 -20.78 -3.44
N PRO A 252 -16.23 -20.83 -4.71
CA PRO A 252 -16.24 -19.66 -5.56
C PRO A 252 -17.37 -18.71 -5.12
N VAL A 253 -17.03 -17.44 -4.89
CA VAL A 253 -17.99 -16.38 -4.51
C VAL A 253 -18.33 -15.45 -5.68
N LEU A 254 -17.53 -15.48 -6.75
CA LEU A 254 -17.78 -14.85 -8.04
C LEU A 254 -17.11 -15.68 -9.14
N SER A 255 -17.77 -15.79 -10.30
CA SER A 255 -17.20 -16.38 -11.51
C SER A 255 -17.38 -15.42 -12.68
N ARG A 256 -16.32 -15.21 -13.46
CA ARG A 256 -16.29 -14.36 -14.66
C ARG A 256 -15.70 -15.12 -15.84
N VAL A 257 -16.04 -14.68 -17.04
CA VAL A 257 -15.73 -15.37 -18.31
C VAL A 257 -14.84 -14.48 -19.16
N GLY A 258 -13.92 -15.08 -19.93
CA GLY A 258 -13.02 -14.35 -20.83
C GLY A 258 -11.96 -13.56 -20.08
N ASP A 259 -11.47 -12.48 -20.68
CA ASP A 259 -10.28 -11.72 -20.25
C ASP A 259 -10.50 -10.83 -18.99
N ASN A 260 -11.53 -11.11 -18.19
CA ASN A 260 -11.80 -10.35 -16.98
C ASN A 260 -10.67 -10.52 -15.97
N VAL A 261 -10.29 -9.45 -15.27
CA VAL A 261 -9.29 -9.49 -14.19
C VAL A 261 -9.92 -9.06 -12.88
N ILE A 262 -9.72 -9.84 -11.82
CA ILE A 262 -10.12 -9.49 -10.46
C ILE A 262 -8.88 -9.01 -9.70
N PHE A 263 -8.91 -7.78 -9.17
CA PHE A 263 -7.75 -7.12 -8.56
C PHE A 263 -8.16 -6.16 -7.42
N ASP A 264 -7.17 -5.56 -6.75
CA ASP A 264 -7.34 -4.61 -5.63
C ASP A 264 -8.33 -5.08 -4.56
N LEU A 265 -8.05 -6.24 -3.99
CA LEU A 265 -8.83 -6.82 -2.90
C LEU A 265 -8.55 -6.08 -1.59
N LEU A 266 -9.54 -5.30 -1.13
CA LEU A 266 -9.50 -4.55 0.12
C LEU A 266 -10.49 -5.12 1.15
N ALA A 267 -9.96 -5.66 2.25
CA ALA A 267 -10.76 -6.01 3.41
C ALA A 267 -11.22 -4.77 4.18
N VAL A 268 -12.53 -4.61 4.33
CA VAL A 268 -13.15 -3.54 5.15
C VAL A 268 -14.07 -4.19 6.17
N LYS A 269 -13.58 -4.32 7.41
CA LYS A 269 -14.25 -5.07 8.49
C LYS A 269 -14.49 -6.53 8.08
N SER A 270 -15.75 -6.96 7.98
CA SER A 270 -16.15 -8.32 7.61
C SER A 270 -16.52 -8.46 6.12
N ARG A 271 -16.16 -7.48 5.30
CA ARG A 271 -16.47 -7.45 3.87
C ARG A 271 -15.20 -7.32 3.07
N LEU A 272 -15.25 -7.84 1.85
CA LEU A 272 -14.23 -7.62 0.84
C LEU A 272 -14.79 -6.69 -0.23
N TYR A 273 -14.03 -5.65 -0.55
CA TYR A 273 -14.22 -4.83 -1.74
C TYR A 273 -13.13 -5.20 -2.74
N PHE A 274 -13.45 -5.19 -4.02
CA PHE A 274 -12.50 -5.56 -5.07
C PHE A 274 -12.93 -4.95 -6.39
N LEU A 275 -11.99 -4.87 -7.32
CA LEU A 275 -12.22 -4.38 -8.66
C LEU A 275 -12.30 -5.55 -9.63
N VAL A 276 -13.15 -5.39 -10.64
CA VAL A 276 -13.28 -6.32 -11.76
C VAL A 276 -13.13 -5.52 -13.04
N ASP A 277 -12.05 -5.79 -13.77
CA ASP A 277 -11.82 -5.33 -15.13
C ASP A 277 -12.81 -6.05 -16.04
N ASN A 278 -13.62 -5.27 -16.77
CA ASN A 278 -14.67 -5.82 -17.63
C ASN A 278 -14.29 -5.74 -19.12
N ASP A 279 -13.43 -4.80 -19.49
CA ASP A 279 -12.85 -4.57 -20.83
C ASP A 279 -11.85 -3.40 -20.74
N GLU A 280 -10.91 -3.31 -21.69
CA GLU A 280 -9.81 -2.33 -21.70
C GLU A 280 -10.26 -0.90 -21.37
N GLY A 281 -9.75 -0.36 -20.26
CA GLY A 281 -10.03 1.04 -19.87
C GLY A 281 -10.97 1.17 -18.68
N GLU A 282 -11.73 0.13 -18.34
CA GLU A 282 -12.91 0.25 -17.47
C GLU A 282 -12.97 -0.84 -16.40
N ALA A 283 -13.25 -0.47 -15.16
CA ALA A 283 -13.48 -1.44 -14.09
C ALA A 283 -14.74 -1.17 -13.31
N SER A 284 -15.19 -2.20 -12.60
CA SER A 284 -16.33 -2.10 -11.70
C SER A 284 -15.88 -2.30 -10.27
N LEU A 285 -16.42 -1.51 -9.34
CA LEU A 285 -16.30 -1.78 -7.92
C LEU A 285 -17.31 -2.85 -7.50
N TRP A 286 -16.83 -3.87 -6.82
CA TRP A 286 -17.60 -4.98 -6.27
C TRP A 286 -17.46 -5.07 -4.76
N LYS A 287 -18.38 -5.84 -4.17
CA LYS A 287 -18.37 -6.21 -2.77
C LYS A 287 -18.83 -7.65 -2.60
N THR A 288 -18.30 -8.33 -1.58
CA THR A 288 -18.85 -9.57 -1.04
C THR A 288 -18.71 -9.62 0.49
N ASP A 289 -19.53 -10.43 1.15
CA ASP A 289 -19.36 -10.87 2.54
C ASP A 289 -18.94 -12.36 2.63
N GLY A 290 -18.71 -13.01 1.49
CA GLY A 290 -18.31 -14.40 1.39
C GLY A 290 -19.38 -15.33 0.87
N ALA A 291 -20.62 -14.88 0.66
CA ALA A 291 -21.66 -15.64 -0.01
C ALA A 291 -21.88 -15.15 -1.44
N ALA A 292 -21.99 -16.07 -2.41
CA ALA A 292 -22.24 -15.73 -3.82
C ALA A 292 -23.53 -14.89 -4.01
N SER A 293 -24.57 -15.15 -3.21
CA SER A 293 -25.83 -14.37 -3.25
C SER A 293 -25.67 -12.92 -2.78
N ASN A 294 -24.61 -12.61 -2.04
CA ASN A 294 -24.31 -11.29 -1.49
C ASN A 294 -23.08 -10.66 -2.17
N THR A 295 -22.53 -11.32 -3.19
CA THR A 295 -21.51 -10.78 -4.08
C THR A 295 -22.20 -9.95 -5.16
N GLN A 296 -21.94 -8.65 -5.19
CA GLN A 296 -22.64 -7.75 -6.11
C GLN A 296 -21.75 -6.61 -6.63
N GLN A 297 -22.02 -6.22 -7.88
CA GLN A 297 -21.51 -5.00 -8.46
C GLN A 297 -22.12 -3.81 -7.72
N LEU A 298 -21.28 -2.84 -7.37
CA LEU A 298 -21.73 -1.59 -6.78
C LEU A 298 -21.83 -0.49 -7.84
N ARG A 299 -20.84 -0.42 -8.73
CA ARG A 299 -20.78 0.58 -9.80
C ARG A 299 -19.78 0.16 -10.87
N HIS A 300 -20.07 0.52 -12.13
CA HIS A 300 -19.15 0.46 -13.26
C HIS A 300 -18.59 1.85 -13.56
N PHE A 301 -17.34 1.92 -14.00
CA PHE A 301 -16.60 3.15 -14.28
C PHE A 301 -16.08 3.11 -15.72
N PHE A 302 -16.63 3.97 -16.58
CA PHE A 302 -16.33 4.05 -18.02
C PHE A 302 -15.11 4.94 -18.36
N GLY A 303 -14.36 5.39 -17.35
CA GLY A 303 -13.19 6.27 -17.49
C GLY A 303 -11.98 5.67 -16.78
N ASP A 304 -11.03 6.52 -16.35
CA ASP A 304 -9.82 6.05 -15.67
C ASP A 304 -10.10 5.01 -14.58
N TYR A 305 -9.27 3.96 -14.56
CA TYR A 305 -9.48 2.82 -13.69
C TYR A 305 -9.59 3.25 -12.24
N PRO A 306 -10.55 2.69 -11.49
CA PRO A 306 -10.51 2.78 -10.05
C PRO A 306 -9.17 2.29 -9.49
N HIS A 307 -8.58 3.02 -8.55
CA HIS A 307 -7.34 2.64 -7.87
C HIS A 307 -7.23 3.29 -6.47
N ASP A 308 -6.16 2.96 -5.74
CA ASP A 308 -5.86 3.47 -4.40
C ASP A 308 -7.02 3.27 -3.39
N LEU A 309 -7.61 2.07 -3.39
CA LEU A 309 -8.70 1.73 -2.47
C LEU A 309 -8.20 1.76 -1.02
N VAL A 310 -8.80 2.63 -0.18
CA VAL A 310 -8.51 2.70 1.26
C VAL A 310 -9.75 2.58 2.13
N ALA A 311 -9.58 1.94 3.29
CA ALA A 311 -10.66 1.72 4.25
C ALA A 311 -10.84 2.91 5.21
N LEU A 312 -11.91 3.70 5.04
CA LEU A 312 -12.30 4.76 5.96
C LEU A 312 -13.44 4.30 6.88
N GLY A 313 -13.06 3.61 7.98
CA GLY A 313 -14.00 3.07 8.96
C GLY A 313 -14.78 1.86 8.44
N LYS A 314 -16.00 2.08 7.93
CA LYS A 314 -16.86 1.06 7.29
C LYS A 314 -17.07 1.32 5.79
N ARG A 315 -16.35 2.31 5.24
CA ARG A 315 -16.46 2.77 3.87
C ARG A 315 -15.16 2.50 3.14
N VAL A 316 -15.24 2.40 1.82
CA VAL A 316 -14.08 2.48 0.93
C VAL A 316 -14.06 3.86 0.26
N VAL A 317 -12.88 4.45 0.19
CA VAL A 317 -12.58 5.67 -0.58
C VAL A 317 -11.54 5.27 -1.63
N PHE A 318 -11.68 5.79 -2.85
CA PHE A 318 -10.83 5.42 -3.97
C PHE A 318 -10.88 6.52 -5.04
N SER A 319 -9.88 6.55 -5.90
CA SER A 319 -9.90 7.35 -7.13
C SER A 319 -10.61 6.58 -8.24
N ALA A 320 -11.38 7.23 -9.10
CA ALA A 320 -11.94 6.64 -10.33
C ALA A 320 -12.47 7.71 -11.30
N GLY A 321 -12.32 7.45 -12.60
CA GLY A 321 -13.02 8.19 -13.67
C GLY A 321 -14.39 7.59 -13.96
N ALA A 322 -15.42 8.44 -14.10
CA ALA A 322 -16.79 7.94 -14.32
C ALA A 322 -17.33 8.16 -15.73
N GLY A 323 -16.56 8.80 -16.63
CA GLY A 323 -17.02 9.22 -17.95
C GLY A 323 -18.03 10.35 -17.86
N GLU A 324 -17.68 11.51 -18.43
CA GLU A 324 -18.44 12.75 -18.65
C GLU A 324 -19.69 13.06 -17.77
N PRO A 325 -19.78 14.25 -17.13
CA PRO A 325 -18.95 15.43 -17.40
C PRO A 325 -17.74 15.56 -16.49
N GLU A 326 -17.51 14.66 -15.53
CA GLU A 326 -16.36 14.73 -14.61
C GLU A 326 -15.19 13.84 -15.06
N GLY A 327 -13.96 14.31 -14.84
CA GLY A 327 -12.75 13.51 -14.99
C GLY A 327 -12.57 12.49 -13.86
N GLU A 328 -11.33 11.98 -13.69
CA GLU A 328 -11.00 11.16 -12.53
C GLU A 328 -11.01 11.97 -11.23
N GLU A 329 -11.77 11.48 -10.26
CA GLU A 329 -12.09 12.16 -9.01
C GLU A 329 -12.23 11.17 -7.84
N LEU A 330 -12.45 11.68 -6.62
CA LEU A 330 -12.64 10.84 -5.43
C LEU A 330 -14.07 10.29 -5.29
N TRP A 331 -14.16 8.98 -5.08
CA TRP A 331 -15.39 8.24 -4.84
C TRP A 331 -15.45 7.64 -3.44
N ILE A 332 -16.66 7.42 -2.94
CA ILE A 332 -16.89 6.73 -1.67
C ILE A 332 -18.02 5.72 -1.79
N SER A 333 -17.91 4.60 -1.07
CA SER A 333 -18.98 3.61 -0.94
C SER A 333 -19.09 3.06 0.48
N ASN A 334 -20.33 2.81 0.94
CA ASN A 334 -20.59 2.04 2.15
C ASN A 334 -20.97 0.57 1.85
N GLY A 335 -20.87 0.17 0.58
CA GLY A 335 -21.22 -1.17 0.12
C GLY A 335 -22.64 -1.34 -0.43
N SER A 336 -23.32 -0.25 -0.82
CA SER A 336 -24.52 -0.30 -1.66
C SER A 336 -24.34 0.52 -2.94
N THR A 337 -25.07 0.17 -3.99
CA THR A 337 -25.12 0.92 -5.25
C THR A 337 -25.48 2.39 -5.02
N SER A 338 -26.53 2.65 -4.23
CA SER A 338 -26.99 4.01 -3.87
C SER A 338 -26.01 4.82 -3.03
N SER A 339 -25.11 4.16 -2.29
CA SER A 339 -24.07 4.82 -1.51
C SER A 339 -22.80 5.10 -2.28
N THR A 340 -22.65 4.48 -3.47
CA THR A 340 -21.44 4.56 -4.29
C THR A 340 -21.53 5.78 -5.18
N LYS A 341 -20.88 6.85 -4.75
CA LYS A 341 -21.04 8.18 -5.36
C LYS A 341 -19.74 8.96 -5.34
N LEU A 342 -19.63 9.88 -6.29
CA LEU A 342 -18.64 10.94 -6.30
C LEU A 342 -18.76 11.72 -4.98
N VAL A 343 -17.63 11.93 -4.31
CA VAL A 343 -17.62 12.71 -3.07
C VAL A 343 -17.69 14.19 -3.39
N LYS A 344 -16.83 14.62 -4.31
CA LYS A 344 -16.69 15.99 -4.79
C LYS A 344 -15.97 15.94 -6.14
N ASP A 345 -16.47 16.74 -7.08
CA ASP A 345 -15.73 17.15 -8.27
C ASP A 345 -14.70 18.21 -7.83
N ILE A 346 -13.45 17.80 -7.62
CA ILE A 346 -12.40 18.66 -7.08
C ILE A 346 -11.94 19.67 -8.14
N TRP A 347 -11.76 19.23 -9.39
CA TRP A 347 -11.51 20.11 -10.52
C TRP A 347 -12.78 20.20 -11.39
N PRO A 348 -13.61 21.26 -11.22
CA PRO A 348 -14.91 21.33 -11.85
C PRO A 348 -14.92 21.11 -13.38
N GLY A 349 -15.77 20.19 -13.83
CA GLY A 349 -15.97 19.86 -15.24
C GLY A 349 -15.16 18.65 -15.71
N PRO A 350 -14.83 18.54 -17.01
CA PRO A 350 -14.26 17.31 -17.58
C PRO A 350 -12.79 17.08 -17.25
N MET A 351 -12.19 17.98 -16.47
CA MET A 351 -10.81 17.84 -16.04
C MET A 351 -10.73 16.85 -14.87
N SER A 352 -9.58 16.22 -14.73
CA SER A 352 -9.30 15.33 -13.61
C SER A 352 -8.50 16.05 -12.53
N SER A 353 -8.86 15.83 -11.27
CA SER A 353 -8.01 16.20 -10.13
C SER A 353 -6.90 15.20 -9.81
N SER A 354 -6.88 14.06 -10.51
CA SER A 354 -5.98 12.90 -10.36
C SER A 354 -5.62 12.57 -8.91
N PRO A 355 -6.63 12.23 -8.06
CA PRO A 355 -6.37 11.81 -6.69
C PRO A 355 -5.48 10.57 -6.63
N SER A 356 -4.34 10.63 -5.96
CA SER A 356 -3.51 9.43 -5.77
C SER A 356 -2.77 9.42 -4.44
N SER A 357 -2.14 8.28 -4.15
CA SER A 357 -1.40 8.04 -2.90
C SER A 357 -2.29 8.23 -1.67
N LEU A 358 -3.47 7.61 -1.66
CA LEU A 358 -4.42 7.76 -0.56
C LEU A 358 -3.89 7.09 0.71
N ALA A 359 -3.91 7.82 1.83
CA ALA A 359 -3.56 7.27 3.14
C ALA A 359 -4.53 7.72 4.23
N VAL A 360 -4.98 6.78 5.06
CA VAL A 360 -5.89 7.06 6.17
C VAL A 360 -5.09 7.47 7.41
N LEU A 361 -5.27 8.71 7.86
CA LEU A 361 -4.77 9.20 9.14
C LEU A 361 -5.94 9.57 10.05
N LYS A 362 -6.08 8.80 11.14
CA LYS A 362 -7.21 8.91 12.08
C LYS A 362 -8.54 8.70 11.33
N SER A 363 -9.42 9.70 11.30
CA SER A 363 -10.72 9.64 10.61
C SER A 363 -10.75 10.37 9.26
N ARG A 364 -9.59 10.60 8.65
CA ARG A 364 -9.43 11.34 7.39
C ARG A 364 -8.55 10.58 6.41
N VAL A 365 -8.77 10.80 5.11
CA VAL A 365 -7.88 10.35 4.04
C VAL A 365 -7.10 11.56 3.55
N PHE A 366 -5.79 11.41 3.46
CA PHE A 366 -4.87 12.36 2.83
C PHE A 366 -4.46 11.79 1.47
N PHE A 367 -4.29 12.66 0.49
CA PHE A 367 -4.03 12.28 -0.89
C PHE A 367 -3.46 13.48 -1.63
N ALA A 368 -2.87 13.24 -2.80
CA ALA A 368 -2.44 14.30 -3.69
C ALA A 368 -3.49 14.55 -4.77
N ALA A 369 -3.78 15.82 -5.08
CA ALA A 369 -4.74 16.22 -6.11
C ALA A 369 -4.52 17.68 -6.56
N ASN A 370 -5.11 18.05 -7.69
CA ASN A 370 -5.12 19.40 -8.27
C ASN A 370 -6.57 19.84 -8.56
N ASP A 371 -6.98 21.03 -8.14
CA ASP A 371 -8.31 21.58 -8.40
C ASP A 371 -8.37 22.56 -9.57
N GLY A 372 -7.23 22.80 -10.23
CA GLY A 372 -7.11 23.72 -11.35
C GLY A 372 -7.21 25.19 -10.97
N SER A 373 -7.23 25.56 -9.67
CA SER A 373 -7.31 26.98 -9.27
C SER A 373 -5.99 27.73 -9.30
N GLY A 374 -4.89 27.01 -9.55
CA GLY A 374 -3.58 27.60 -9.80
C GLY A 374 -2.52 27.19 -8.79
N GLU A 375 -2.87 26.52 -7.69
CA GLU A 375 -1.96 26.00 -6.66
C GLU A 375 -1.27 24.68 -7.04
N GLY A 376 -1.57 24.14 -8.22
CA GLY A 376 -1.00 22.88 -8.71
C GLY A 376 -1.43 21.66 -7.90
N ARG A 377 -0.63 20.59 -7.99
CA ARG A 377 -0.91 19.30 -7.35
C ARG A 377 -0.31 19.25 -5.95
N GLU A 378 -1.17 19.26 -4.95
CA GLU A 378 -0.82 19.52 -3.55
C GLU A 378 -1.37 18.47 -2.59
N LEU A 379 -1.16 18.64 -1.28
CA LEU A 379 -1.71 17.75 -0.26
C LEU A 379 -3.15 18.12 0.07
N TRP A 380 -4.07 17.19 -0.17
CA TRP A 380 -5.51 17.30 0.08
C TRP A 380 -5.97 16.40 1.23
N VAL A 381 -7.16 16.70 1.75
CA VAL A 381 -7.79 15.90 2.81
C VAL A 381 -9.30 15.74 2.60
N ILE A 382 -9.83 14.61 3.05
CA ILE A 382 -11.24 14.27 3.07
C ILE A 382 -11.63 13.51 4.35
N ASN A 383 -12.79 13.81 4.94
CA ASN A 383 -13.39 13.07 6.07
C ASN A 383 -14.54 12.11 5.65
N GLY A 384 -14.75 12.01 4.34
CA GLY A 384 -15.77 11.22 3.67
C GLY A 384 -17.03 12.00 3.33
N THR A 385 -16.99 13.33 3.33
CA THR A 385 -18.04 14.22 2.80
C THR A 385 -17.45 15.21 1.79
N GLY A 386 -18.27 15.67 0.84
CA GLY A 386 -17.83 16.68 -0.14
C GLY A 386 -17.44 18.01 0.51
N SER A 387 -18.18 18.45 1.54
CA SER A 387 -17.84 19.65 2.32
C SER A 387 -16.55 19.53 3.12
N GLY A 388 -16.15 18.31 3.48
CA GLY A 388 -14.88 18.03 4.16
C GLY A 388 -13.73 17.78 3.19
N THR A 389 -13.94 17.88 1.88
CA THR A 389 -12.93 17.66 0.83
C THR A 389 -12.35 18.99 0.38
N ARG A 390 -11.07 19.20 0.70
CA ARG A 390 -10.39 20.49 0.50
C ARG A 390 -8.87 20.34 0.45
N LEU A 391 -8.22 21.33 -0.17
CA LEU A 391 -6.78 21.54 -0.03
C LEU A 391 -6.42 21.56 1.45
N PHE A 392 -5.54 20.65 1.84
CA PHE A 392 -5.10 20.55 3.22
C PHE A 392 -3.93 21.48 3.47
N LYS A 393 -2.96 21.53 2.56
CA LYS A 393 -1.83 22.47 2.59
C LYS A 393 -1.21 22.58 1.19
N ASP A 394 -1.01 23.82 0.75
CA ASP A 394 -0.09 24.16 -0.34
C ASP A 394 1.33 24.02 0.22
N LEU A 395 2.01 22.94 -0.18
CA LEU A 395 3.36 22.60 0.25
C LEU A 395 4.41 23.28 -0.65
N ALA A 396 4.09 23.57 -1.91
CA ALA A 396 4.94 24.26 -2.87
C ALA A 396 4.32 25.63 -3.25
N PRO A 397 4.53 26.67 -2.43
CA PRO A 397 3.75 27.90 -2.49
C PRO A 397 3.69 28.56 -3.88
N GLY A 398 2.48 28.91 -4.31
CA GLY A 398 2.24 29.60 -5.58
C GLY A 398 1.75 28.64 -6.65
N GLY A 399 2.27 28.77 -7.87
CA GLY A 399 1.83 27.96 -9.01
C GLY A 399 2.54 26.62 -9.19
N GLY A 400 3.37 26.24 -8.22
CA GLY A 400 4.15 25.01 -8.25
C GLY A 400 3.28 23.78 -7.99
N SER A 401 3.87 22.59 -8.06
CA SER A 401 3.24 21.36 -7.56
C SER A 401 4.21 20.69 -6.63
N SER A 402 3.73 20.29 -5.45
CA SER A 402 4.50 19.50 -4.50
C SER A 402 4.50 18.01 -4.81
N ASP A 403 3.56 17.56 -5.65
CA ASP A 403 3.37 16.18 -6.10
C ASP A 403 3.51 15.14 -4.96
N PRO A 404 2.70 15.21 -3.88
CA PRO A 404 2.85 14.27 -2.77
C PRO A 404 2.67 12.82 -3.22
N GLU A 405 3.58 11.96 -2.79
CA GLU A 405 3.64 10.54 -3.15
C GLU A 405 4.08 9.67 -1.96
N ALA A 406 3.89 8.35 -2.10
CA ALA A 406 4.30 7.36 -1.09
C ALA A 406 3.76 7.66 0.33
N LEU A 407 2.52 8.16 0.42
CA LEU A 407 1.89 8.48 1.69
C LEU A 407 1.68 7.21 2.54
N ALA A 408 2.25 7.22 3.74
CA ALA A 408 2.13 6.13 4.70
C ALA A 408 1.72 6.65 6.08
N SER A 409 0.61 6.12 6.61
CA SER A 409 0.13 6.43 7.96
C SER A 409 0.69 5.42 8.95
N ILE A 410 1.57 5.90 9.82
CA ILE A 410 2.32 5.08 10.77
C ILE A 410 2.07 5.65 12.17
N GLU A 411 1.37 4.88 13.02
CA GLU A 411 1.13 5.23 14.43
C GLU A 411 0.58 6.65 14.67
N GLY A 412 -0.29 7.13 13.77
CA GLY A 412 -0.89 8.46 13.88
C GLY A 412 0.01 9.60 13.37
N THR A 413 1.05 9.27 12.60
CA THR A 413 1.87 10.22 11.84
C THR A 413 1.85 9.82 10.36
N LEU A 414 1.61 10.77 9.47
CA LEU A 414 1.73 10.57 8.03
C LEU A 414 3.18 10.87 7.61
N PHE A 415 3.80 9.95 6.89
CA PHE A 415 5.10 10.10 6.24
C PHE A 415 4.89 10.08 4.73
N PHE A 416 5.59 10.92 3.99
CA PHE A 416 5.42 11.02 2.53
C PHE A 416 6.59 11.75 1.87
N SER A 417 6.64 11.67 0.55
CA SER A 417 7.59 12.36 -0.32
C SER A 417 6.88 13.52 -1.01
N ALA A 418 7.49 14.71 -1.05
CA ALA A 418 6.94 15.88 -1.75
C ALA A 418 8.02 16.98 -1.96
N SER A 419 7.80 17.86 -2.92
CA SER A 419 8.58 19.10 -3.12
C SER A 419 8.03 20.26 -2.29
N ASP A 420 8.89 21.19 -1.86
CA ASP A 420 8.50 22.49 -1.29
C ASP A 420 8.48 23.63 -2.32
N GLY A 421 8.58 23.30 -3.61
CA GLY A 421 8.70 24.26 -4.72
C GLY A 421 10.11 24.83 -4.92
N VAL A 422 11.07 24.51 -4.06
CA VAL A 422 12.47 24.95 -4.13
C VAL A 422 13.41 23.74 -4.26
N HIS A 423 13.18 22.72 -3.45
CA HIS A 423 13.88 21.44 -3.46
C HIS A 423 13.07 20.41 -4.24
N GLY A 424 13.72 19.35 -4.71
CA GLY A 424 13.01 18.19 -5.28
C GLY A 424 12.19 17.46 -4.22
N HIS A 425 11.79 16.23 -4.50
CA HIS A 425 11.03 15.46 -3.53
C HIS A 425 11.92 15.07 -2.35
N GLU A 426 11.51 15.45 -1.16
CA GLU A 426 12.20 15.23 0.10
C GLU A 426 11.24 14.59 1.12
N PRO A 427 11.72 14.05 2.26
CA PRO A 427 10.84 13.40 3.20
C PRO A 427 10.05 14.42 4.05
N TRP A 428 8.75 14.19 4.21
CA TRP A 428 7.83 15.02 4.99
C TRP A 428 7.12 14.22 6.07
N VAL A 429 6.64 14.95 7.09
CA VAL A 429 5.77 14.40 8.14
C VAL A 429 4.55 15.28 8.39
N SER A 430 3.45 14.66 8.83
CA SER A 430 2.27 15.33 9.34
C SER A 430 1.64 14.58 10.52
N ASP A 431 1.25 15.30 11.58
CA ASP A 431 0.40 14.80 12.66
C ASP A 431 -1.12 14.94 12.34
N GLY A 432 -1.43 15.37 11.11
CA GLY A 432 -2.76 15.69 10.62
C GLY A 432 -3.19 17.14 10.82
N THR A 433 -2.31 18.02 11.30
CA THR A 433 -2.55 19.48 11.43
C THR A 433 -1.70 20.27 10.42
N ARG A 434 -2.17 21.44 9.99
CA ARG A 434 -1.41 22.30 9.03
C ARG A 434 -0.04 22.71 9.58
N SER A 435 0.04 22.98 10.90
CA SER A 435 1.26 23.36 11.60
C SER A 435 2.22 22.19 11.83
N GLY A 436 1.70 20.99 12.09
CA GLY A 436 2.49 19.76 12.22
C GLY A 436 2.96 19.17 10.90
N THR A 437 2.49 19.69 9.76
CA THR A 437 2.90 19.27 8.41
C THR A 437 4.13 20.01 7.94
N LYS A 438 5.26 19.33 7.83
CA LYS A 438 6.56 19.96 7.58
C LYS A 438 7.54 19.03 6.86
N ALA A 439 8.40 19.62 6.04
CA ALA A 439 9.56 18.93 5.49
C ALA A 439 10.51 18.55 6.63
N LEU A 440 11.12 17.38 6.49
CA LEU A 440 12.30 17.00 7.26
C LEU A 440 13.54 17.61 6.60
N ARG A 441 14.72 17.36 7.18
CA ARG A 441 15.97 17.81 6.56
C ARG A 441 16.14 17.08 5.23
N GLY A 442 16.27 17.84 4.15
CA GLY A 442 16.52 17.30 2.82
C GLY A 442 17.78 16.46 2.77
N LEU A 443 17.74 15.38 2.00
CA LEU A 443 18.82 14.41 1.87
C LEU A 443 19.69 14.71 0.65
N ALA A 444 19.09 15.17 -0.45
CA ALA A 444 19.80 15.52 -1.66
C ALA A 444 20.37 16.94 -1.61
N HIS A 445 21.39 17.21 -2.42
CA HIS A 445 22.05 18.52 -2.46
C HIS A 445 21.33 19.52 -3.38
N GLY A 446 21.10 20.73 -2.87
CA GLY A 446 20.50 21.82 -3.66
C GLY A 446 19.06 21.49 -4.06
N SER A 447 18.69 21.75 -5.32
CA SER A 447 17.32 21.50 -5.83
C SER A 447 17.10 20.06 -6.31
N ALA A 448 18.04 19.14 -6.05
CA ALA A 448 17.89 17.74 -6.42
C ALA A 448 16.77 17.09 -5.58
N SER A 449 16.24 15.98 -6.08
CA SER A 449 15.25 15.15 -5.41
C SER A 449 15.93 13.96 -4.74
N SER A 450 15.55 13.64 -3.50
CA SER A 450 15.94 12.36 -2.88
C SER A 450 14.95 11.23 -3.16
N SER A 451 13.76 11.59 -3.69
CA SER A 451 12.66 10.68 -4.01
C SER A 451 12.46 9.57 -2.96
N PRO A 452 12.13 9.93 -1.69
CA PRO A 452 11.88 8.96 -0.65
C PRO A 452 10.67 8.07 -0.98
N ARG A 453 10.77 6.77 -0.71
CA ARG A 453 9.66 5.83 -0.91
C ARG A 453 9.71 4.67 0.07
N ASP A 454 8.63 3.90 0.12
CA ASP A 454 8.51 2.66 0.90
C ASP A 454 8.65 2.89 2.42
N PHE A 455 7.97 3.91 2.95
CA PHE A 455 7.97 4.19 4.38
C PHE A 455 7.37 3.04 5.19
N VAL A 456 8.20 2.35 5.97
CA VAL A 456 7.80 1.20 6.79
C VAL A 456 8.35 1.35 8.18
N ARG A 457 7.51 1.13 9.20
CA ARG A 457 7.96 1.09 10.58
C ARG A 457 8.35 -0.34 10.98
N SER A 458 9.55 -0.50 11.53
CA SER A 458 9.94 -1.73 12.22
C SER A 458 10.66 -1.38 13.52
N GLY A 459 10.28 -2.05 14.62
CA GLY A 459 10.78 -1.71 15.95
C GLY A 459 10.56 -0.23 16.28
N TRP A 460 11.66 0.50 16.43
CA TRP A 460 11.66 1.89 16.86
C TRP A 460 11.94 2.89 15.73
N ASP A 461 12.14 2.44 14.49
CA ASP A 461 12.47 3.33 13.39
C ASP A 461 11.42 3.27 12.28
N VAL A 462 11.29 4.39 11.56
CA VAL A 462 10.63 4.43 10.26
C VAL A 462 11.72 4.39 9.20
N PHE A 463 11.72 3.33 8.40
CA PHE A 463 12.66 3.08 7.33
C PHE A 463 12.06 3.52 6.00
N PHE A 464 12.92 3.88 5.04
CA PHE A 464 12.54 4.21 3.68
C PHE A 464 13.78 4.16 2.78
N SER A 465 13.59 4.07 1.46
CA SER A 465 14.68 4.20 0.49
C SER A 465 14.74 5.62 -0.06
N ALA A 466 15.93 6.18 -0.23
CA ALA A 466 16.15 7.51 -0.81
C ALA A 466 17.56 7.66 -1.37
N ASP A 467 17.74 8.62 -2.29
CA ASP A 467 19.00 8.94 -2.95
C ASP A 467 19.54 10.29 -2.45
N ASP A 468 20.78 10.36 -1.94
CA ASP A 468 21.39 11.63 -1.51
C ASP A 468 22.14 12.36 -2.64
N GLY A 469 22.13 11.80 -3.85
CA GLY A 469 22.86 12.28 -5.02
C GLY A 469 24.37 12.01 -4.97
N LYS A 470 24.85 11.21 -4.02
CA LYS A 470 26.28 10.88 -3.84
C LYS A 470 26.53 9.38 -3.74
N THR A 471 25.74 8.67 -2.95
CA THR A 471 25.85 7.22 -2.72
C THR A 471 24.77 6.43 -3.46
N GLY A 472 24.05 7.07 -4.38
CA GLY A 472 22.86 6.49 -4.99
C GLY A 472 21.76 6.20 -3.95
N ARG A 473 20.79 5.36 -4.35
CA ARG A 473 19.65 5.00 -3.50
C ARG A 473 20.04 3.97 -2.44
N GLU A 474 19.89 4.37 -1.18
CA GLU A 474 20.26 3.59 0.00
C GLU A 474 19.12 3.51 1.02
N LEU A 475 19.33 2.73 2.09
CA LEU A 475 18.36 2.57 3.18
C LEU A 475 18.57 3.64 4.24
N TRP A 476 17.50 4.37 4.54
CA TRP A 476 17.47 5.43 5.53
C TRP A 476 16.50 5.08 6.65
N ALA A 477 16.75 5.63 7.84
CA ALA A 477 15.85 5.51 8.98
C ALA A 477 15.67 6.82 9.72
N LEU A 478 14.48 6.97 10.26
CA LEU A 478 14.09 8.04 11.17
C LEU A 478 13.80 7.45 12.55
N PRO A 479 14.51 7.88 13.60
CA PRO A 479 14.20 7.51 14.97
C PRO A 479 12.75 7.89 15.34
N PHE A 480 11.92 6.90 15.68
CA PHE A 480 10.50 7.06 15.96
C PHE A 480 10.11 6.33 17.26
N ARG A 481 10.18 7.05 18.38
CA ARG A 481 10.16 6.48 19.73
C ARG A 481 8.81 6.70 20.42
N PRO A 482 8.50 5.96 21.51
CA PRO A 482 7.39 6.34 22.37
C PRO A 482 7.54 7.78 22.86
N LYS A 483 6.41 8.47 23.00
CA LYS A 483 6.39 9.88 23.39
C LYS A 483 7.12 10.12 24.71
N GLY A 484 8.10 11.03 24.71
CA GLY A 484 8.94 11.38 25.85
C GLY A 484 10.29 10.67 25.89
N GLU A 485 10.52 9.67 25.02
CA GLU A 485 11.74 8.83 25.06
C GLU A 485 12.86 9.32 24.13
N CYS A 486 12.63 10.31 23.26
CA CYS A 486 13.67 10.85 22.39
C CYS A 486 14.89 11.43 23.13
N LYS A 487 14.73 11.81 24.42
CA LYS A 487 15.82 12.34 25.25
C LYS A 487 16.71 11.24 25.86
N GLN A 488 16.23 9.99 25.87
CA GLN A 488 16.99 8.86 26.40
C GLN A 488 17.91 8.26 25.33
N HIS A 489 17.65 8.57 24.06
CA HIS A 489 18.39 8.09 22.91
C HIS A 489 18.49 9.20 21.84
N PRO A 490 19.42 10.17 21.99
CA PRO A 490 19.57 11.24 20.99
C PRO A 490 19.95 10.64 19.63
N ALA A 491 19.33 11.14 18.55
CA ALA A 491 19.78 10.87 17.18
C ALA A 491 21.25 11.30 17.07
N TYR A 492 22.12 10.35 16.72
CA TYR A 492 23.57 10.50 16.70
C TYR A 492 24.05 11.42 15.59
#